data_AF-A0A7V6CRK8-F1
#
_entry.id   AF-A0A7V6CRK8-F1
#
_cell.length_a   1.000
_cell.length_b   1.000
_cell.length_c   1.000
_cell.angle_alpha   90.00
_cell.angle_beta   90.00
_cell.angle_gamma   90.00
#
_symmetry.space_group_name_H-M   'P 1'
#
loop_
_entity.id
_entity.type
_entity.pdbx_description
1 polymer ?
#
loop_
_entity_poly.entity_id
_entity_poly.type
_entity_poly.pdbx_seq_one_letter_code
_entity_poly.pdbx_strand_id
1 'polypeptide(L)'
;MRAFGWLLAIALILSGCRRADERQAAEQLLKAGEQKLQARDYAAAAKAFNRYVEQTGNLNAALPRIYRLYAQYRAFKPAYEFLIQYEPRSSEIKVEVDRSDYYRVLGDLAHQMGKFDDALRWYERAIQLDSQNHLAFNNYAYSLAEQGKDLERALKLANRALAIRSNLGTYYDTRGWVYYKMGRYEEALKDLRLAVDTAPTTAELRYHLAAVYAKLGRKQDALVELEKALALDPQHEPSRQLMQELQGTKPSNSHSAAR
;
A
#
# COMPACT_ATOMS: atom_id res chain seq x y z
N MET A 1 -1.78 22.99 -56.50
CA MET A 1 -2.24 22.19 -55.35
C MET A 1 -1.29 21.08 -54.88
N ARG A 2 -0.28 20.62 -55.65
CA ARG A 2 0.61 19.51 -55.23
C ARG A 2 1.70 19.87 -54.21
N ALA A 3 2.16 21.12 -54.13
CA ALA A 3 3.25 21.52 -53.22
C ALA A 3 2.85 21.56 -51.72
N PHE A 4 1.57 21.76 -51.42
CA PHE A 4 1.07 21.82 -50.04
C PHE A 4 1.05 20.45 -49.33
N GLY A 5 0.89 19.35 -50.10
CA GLY A 5 0.89 17.99 -49.54
C GLY A 5 2.25 17.50 -49.08
N TRP A 6 3.34 17.94 -49.71
CA TRP A 6 4.71 17.52 -49.36
C TRP A 6 5.24 18.20 -48.10
N LEU A 7 4.93 19.48 -47.90
CA LEU A 7 5.30 20.21 -46.68
C LEU A 7 4.57 19.66 -45.44
N LEU A 8 3.30 19.28 -45.58
CA LEU A 8 2.54 18.65 -44.50
C LEU A 8 3.10 17.26 -44.14
N ALA A 9 3.51 16.47 -45.14
CA ALA A 9 4.13 15.16 -44.91
C ALA A 9 5.50 15.26 -44.20
N ILE A 10 6.36 16.21 -44.59
CA ILE A 10 7.65 16.45 -43.94
C ILE A 10 7.47 16.92 -42.48
N ALA A 11 6.52 17.82 -42.22
CA ALA A 11 6.20 18.28 -40.87
C ALA A 11 5.70 17.15 -39.95
N LEU A 12 4.89 16.22 -40.49
CA LEU A 12 4.41 15.04 -39.74
C LEU A 12 5.55 14.05 -39.42
N ILE A 13 6.47 13.81 -40.37
CA ILE A 13 7.63 12.93 -40.17
C ILE A 13 8.58 13.53 -39.13
N LEU A 14 8.93 14.81 -39.25
CA LEU A 14 9.79 15.49 -38.28
C LEU A 14 9.16 15.56 -36.88
N SER A 15 7.84 15.78 -36.81
CA SER A 15 7.09 15.73 -35.54
C SER A 15 7.09 14.32 -34.94
N GLY A 16 7.00 13.28 -35.78
CA GLY A 16 7.09 11.88 -35.37
C GLY A 16 8.45 11.50 -34.80
N CYS A 17 9.55 11.86 -35.47
CA CYS A 17 10.92 11.64 -35.00
C CYS A 17 11.19 12.35 -33.68
N ARG A 18 10.82 13.64 -33.58
CA ARG A 18 11.00 14.41 -32.35
C ARG A 18 10.27 13.80 -31.15
N ARG A 19 9.03 13.35 -31.34
CA ARG A 19 8.27 12.65 -30.28
C ARG A 19 8.90 11.32 -29.88
N ALA A 20 9.53 10.60 -30.82
CA ALA A 20 10.25 9.36 -30.51
C ALA A 20 11.50 9.65 -29.67
N ASP A 21 12.27 10.67 -30.03
CA ASP A 21 13.48 11.09 -29.30
C ASP A 21 13.14 11.59 -27.89
N GLU A 22 12.08 12.39 -27.74
CA GLU A 22 11.59 12.87 -26.43
C GLU A 22 11.14 11.72 -25.53
N ARG A 23 10.44 10.72 -26.08
CA ARG A 23 10.06 9.51 -25.34
C ARG A 23 11.28 8.72 -24.90
N GLN A 24 12.26 8.53 -25.80
CA GLN A 24 13.48 7.82 -25.49
C GLN A 24 14.29 8.51 -24.39
N ALA A 25 14.37 9.84 -24.42
CA ALA A 25 15.03 10.64 -23.38
C ALA A 25 14.33 10.49 -22.01
N ALA A 26 12.99 10.50 -21.98
CA ALA A 26 12.23 10.30 -20.75
C ALA A 26 12.48 8.89 -20.16
N GLU A 27 12.48 7.85 -20.98
CA GLU A 27 12.78 6.48 -20.52
C GLU A 27 14.21 6.36 -19.95
N GLN A 28 15.18 7.08 -20.51
CA GLN A 28 16.54 7.14 -19.94
C GLN A 28 16.55 7.78 -18.55
N LEU A 29 15.75 8.83 -18.31
CA LEU A 29 15.63 9.45 -16.99
C LEU A 29 15.00 8.50 -15.97
N LEU A 30 13.97 7.76 -16.37
CA LEU A 30 13.34 6.78 -15.49
C LEU A 30 14.33 5.67 -15.10
N LYS A 31 15.07 5.14 -16.08
CA LYS A 31 16.13 4.14 -15.84
C LYS A 31 17.26 4.68 -14.97
N ALA A 32 17.68 5.92 -15.19
CA ALA A 32 18.67 6.57 -14.33
C ALA A 32 18.18 6.69 -12.88
N GLY A 33 16.91 7.06 -12.69
CA GLY A 33 16.30 7.09 -11.35
C GLY A 33 16.26 5.71 -10.69
N GLU A 34 15.90 4.67 -11.42
CA GLU A 34 15.93 3.28 -10.94
C GLU A 34 17.34 2.85 -10.50
N GLN A 35 18.38 3.13 -11.29
CA GLN A 35 19.77 2.84 -10.92
C GLN A 35 20.18 3.55 -9.61
N LYS A 36 19.70 4.78 -9.40
CA LYS A 36 19.93 5.52 -8.15
C LYS A 36 19.17 4.93 -6.97
N LEU A 37 17.93 4.44 -7.17
CA LEU A 37 17.20 3.68 -6.14
C LEU A 37 17.94 2.40 -5.75
N GLN A 38 18.45 1.65 -6.72
CA GLN A 38 19.24 0.44 -6.45
C GLN A 38 20.48 0.76 -5.61
N ALA A 39 21.13 1.89 -5.88
CA ALA A 39 22.25 2.40 -5.09
C ALA A 39 21.84 3.05 -3.75
N ARG A 40 20.55 3.09 -3.42
CA ARG A 40 19.95 3.79 -2.25
C ARG A 40 20.24 5.28 -2.20
N ASP A 41 20.58 5.88 -3.34
CA ASP A 41 20.75 7.32 -3.53
C ASP A 41 19.37 7.94 -3.85
N TYR A 42 18.52 8.03 -2.83
CA TYR A 42 17.13 8.46 -2.99
C TYR A 42 17.00 9.91 -3.46
N ALA A 43 17.95 10.78 -3.08
CA ALA A 43 17.95 12.18 -3.49
C ALA A 43 18.23 12.31 -5.00
N ALA A 44 19.24 11.61 -5.53
CA ALA A 44 19.50 11.61 -6.96
C ALA A 44 18.41 10.88 -7.75
N ALA A 45 17.81 9.82 -7.18
CA ALA A 45 16.66 9.15 -7.78
C ALA A 45 15.48 10.12 -7.93
N ALA A 46 15.12 10.84 -6.87
CA ALA A 46 14.06 11.85 -6.89
C ALA A 46 14.34 12.94 -7.93
N LYS A 47 15.59 13.41 -8.05
CA LYS A 47 15.98 14.38 -9.09
C LYS A 47 15.76 13.85 -10.50
N ALA A 48 16.14 12.60 -10.77
CA ALA A 48 15.92 11.97 -12.09
C ALA A 48 14.42 11.78 -12.39
N PHE A 49 13.65 11.35 -11.40
CA PHE A 49 12.21 11.17 -11.53
C PHE A 49 11.45 12.50 -11.72
N ASN A 50 11.85 13.58 -11.05
CA ASN A 50 11.28 14.91 -11.29
C ASN A 50 11.47 15.36 -12.74
N ARG A 51 12.68 15.18 -13.29
CA ARG A 51 12.95 15.47 -14.71
C ARG A 51 12.12 14.58 -15.65
N TYR A 52 11.91 13.31 -15.29
CA TYR A 52 11.05 12.41 -16.05
C TYR A 52 9.58 12.90 -16.03
N VAL A 53 9.07 13.36 -14.88
CA VAL A 53 7.73 13.94 -14.79
C VAL A 53 7.61 15.21 -15.63
N GLU A 54 8.61 16.10 -15.58
CA GLU A 54 8.65 17.32 -16.40
C GLU A 54 8.61 17.01 -17.90
N GLN A 55 9.41 16.04 -18.37
CA GLN A 55 9.44 15.66 -19.79
C GLN A 55 8.16 14.97 -20.25
N THR A 56 7.55 14.15 -19.40
CA THR A 56 6.30 13.47 -19.76
C THR A 56 5.09 14.40 -19.73
N GLY A 57 5.09 15.43 -18.88
CA GLY A 57 3.99 16.38 -18.73
C GLY A 57 2.66 15.72 -18.32
N ASN A 58 2.71 14.48 -17.82
CA ASN A 58 1.53 13.67 -17.53
C ASN A 58 1.71 12.90 -16.22
N LEU A 59 1.17 13.47 -15.13
CA LEU A 59 1.24 12.87 -13.79
C LEU A 59 0.59 11.48 -13.75
N ASN A 60 -0.52 11.29 -14.45
CA ASN A 60 -1.26 10.03 -14.46
C ASN A 60 -0.40 8.87 -15.02
N ALA A 61 0.36 9.15 -16.08
CA ALA A 61 1.27 8.16 -16.66
C ALA A 61 2.58 8.00 -15.85
N ALA A 62 3.08 9.07 -15.24
CA ALA A 62 4.40 9.09 -14.63
C ALA A 62 4.42 8.55 -13.19
N LEU A 63 3.53 9.03 -12.32
CA LEU A 63 3.58 8.74 -10.89
C LEU A 63 3.40 7.24 -10.56
N PRO A 64 2.47 6.48 -11.20
CA PRO A 64 2.34 5.05 -10.93
C PRO A 64 3.60 4.25 -11.29
N ARG A 65 4.34 4.66 -12.33
CA ARG A 65 5.60 4.00 -12.73
C ARG A 65 6.69 4.24 -11.68
N ILE A 66 6.81 5.48 -11.21
CA ILE A 66 7.78 5.86 -10.17
C ILE A 66 7.46 5.15 -8.85
N TYR A 67 6.18 5.14 -8.45
CA TYR A 67 5.73 4.41 -7.27
C TYR A 67 6.12 2.93 -7.32
N ARG A 68 5.87 2.25 -8.45
CA ARG A 68 6.25 0.84 -8.64
C ARG A 68 7.75 0.61 -8.43
N LEU A 69 8.59 1.52 -8.92
CA LEU A 69 10.04 1.45 -8.70
C LEU A 69 10.38 1.59 -7.21
N TYR A 70 9.87 2.61 -6.52
CA TYR A 70 10.12 2.74 -5.08
C TYR A 70 9.64 1.51 -4.29
N ALA A 71 8.46 0.98 -4.62
CA ALA A 71 7.88 -0.19 -3.96
C ALA A 71 8.73 -1.45 -4.17
N GLN A 72 9.27 -1.65 -5.38
CA GLN A 72 10.18 -2.76 -5.70
C GLN A 72 11.42 -2.78 -4.80
N TYR A 73 11.96 -1.59 -4.47
CA TYR A 73 13.12 -1.47 -3.57
C TYR A 73 12.74 -1.26 -2.10
N ARG A 74 11.44 -1.42 -1.74
CA ARG A 74 10.90 -1.20 -0.37
C ARG A 74 11.26 0.18 0.20
N ALA A 75 11.40 1.19 -0.67
CA ALA A 75 11.81 2.54 -0.31
C ALA A 75 10.58 3.43 -0.04
N PHE A 76 9.75 3.04 0.93
CA PHE A 76 8.42 3.63 1.17
C PHE A 76 8.47 5.08 1.65
N LYS A 77 9.36 5.44 2.57
CA LYS A 77 9.52 6.82 3.03
C LYS A 77 9.93 7.76 1.88
N PRO A 78 10.98 7.46 1.09
CA PRO A 78 11.30 8.23 -0.11
C PRO A 78 10.15 8.30 -1.13
N ALA A 79 9.38 7.22 -1.30
CA ALA A 79 8.22 7.20 -2.17
C ALA A 79 7.16 8.22 -1.73
N TYR A 80 6.85 8.25 -0.42
CA TYR A 80 5.89 9.19 0.13
C TYR A 80 6.33 10.63 -0.08
N GLU A 81 7.59 10.94 0.29
CA GLU A 81 8.19 12.26 0.13
C GLU A 81 8.19 12.72 -1.34
N PHE A 82 8.45 11.80 -2.27
CA PHE A 82 8.40 12.09 -3.70
C PHE A 82 6.97 12.30 -4.21
N LEU A 83 6.01 11.45 -3.85
CA LEU A 83 4.66 11.52 -4.41
C LEU A 83 3.85 12.66 -3.83
N ILE A 84 4.01 12.99 -2.55
CA ILE A 84 3.23 14.04 -1.89
C ILE A 84 3.54 15.43 -2.43
N GLN A 85 4.74 15.67 -3.00
CA GLN A 85 5.08 16.94 -3.63
C GLN A 85 4.17 17.27 -4.84
N TYR A 86 3.52 16.26 -5.41
CA TYR A 86 2.59 16.40 -6.54
C TYR A 86 1.13 16.56 -6.11
N GLU A 87 0.82 16.51 -4.81
CA GLU A 87 -0.55 16.63 -4.30
C GLU A 87 -1.23 17.95 -4.74
N PRO A 88 -0.56 19.12 -4.70
CA PRO A 88 -1.16 20.37 -5.19
C PRO A 88 -1.51 20.35 -6.69
N ARG A 89 -0.88 19.45 -7.45
CA ARG A 89 -1.08 19.24 -8.89
C ARG A 89 -1.96 18.01 -9.18
N SER A 90 -2.55 17.38 -8.16
CA SER A 90 -3.39 16.19 -8.31
C SER A 90 -4.58 16.40 -9.24
N SER A 91 -5.04 17.65 -9.41
CA SER A 91 -6.08 18.03 -10.38
C SER A 91 -5.68 17.79 -11.84
N GLU A 92 -4.39 17.71 -12.16
CA GLU A 92 -3.87 17.33 -13.48
C GLU A 92 -4.16 15.84 -13.81
N ILE A 93 -4.35 15.00 -12.80
CA ILE A 93 -4.88 13.64 -12.96
C ILE A 93 -6.39 13.78 -13.16
N LYS A 94 -6.82 13.96 -14.41
CA LYS A 94 -8.21 14.32 -14.75
C LYS A 94 -9.24 13.22 -14.46
N VAL A 95 -8.82 11.96 -14.55
CA VAL A 95 -9.68 10.80 -14.34
C VAL A 95 -9.82 10.57 -12.84
N GLU A 96 -11.05 10.61 -12.32
CA GLU A 96 -11.31 10.52 -10.87
C GLU A 96 -10.86 9.19 -10.27
N VAL A 97 -11.05 8.07 -10.98
CA VAL A 97 -10.58 6.75 -10.51
C VAL A 97 -9.06 6.72 -10.37
N ASP A 98 -8.32 7.32 -11.31
CA ASP A 98 -6.85 7.40 -11.24
C ASP A 98 -6.39 8.33 -10.12
N ARG A 99 -7.09 9.44 -9.91
CA ARG A 99 -6.80 10.37 -8.81
C ARG A 99 -7.14 9.76 -7.45
N SER A 100 -8.22 8.98 -7.37
CA SER A 100 -8.56 8.18 -6.19
C SER A 100 -7.43 7.22 -5.85
N ASP A 101 -6.90 6.51 -6.85
CA ASP A 101 -5.76 5.61 -6.65
C ASP A 101 -4.48 6.31 -6.24
N TYR A 102 -4.22 7.52 -6.75
CA TYR A 102 -3.10 8.35 -6.27
C TYR A 102 -3.21 8.64 -4.76
N TYR A 103 -4.38 9.06 -4.28
CA TYR A 103 -4.59 9.31 -2.86
C TYR A 103 -4.56 8.02 -2.03
N ARG A 104 -5.09 6.90 -2.55
CA ARG A 104 -4.95 5.60 -1.90
C ARG A 104 -3.49 5.24 -1.70
N VAL A 105 -2.64 5.40 -2.72
CA VAL A 105 -1.20 5.12 -2.63
C VAL A 105 -0.51 6.01 -1.59
N LEU A 106 -0.85 7.30 -1.51
CA LEU A 106 -0.36 8.16 -0.42
C LEU A 106 -0.81 7.65 0.95
N GLY A 107 -2.05 7.16 1.06
CA GLY A 107 -2.58 6.53 2.27
C GLY A 107 -1.80 5.28 2.68
N ASP A 108 -1.53 4.38 1.72
CA ASP A 108 -0.79 3.14 1.92
C ASP A 108 0.63 3.44 2.43
N LEU A 109 1.31 4.40 1.81
CA LEU A 109 2.66 4.81 2.20
C LEU A 109 2.68 5.49 3.57
N ALA A 110 1.72 6.38 3.85
CA ALA A 110 1.58 7.02 5.17
C ALA A 110 1.33 5.97 6.26
N HIS A 111 0.48 4.98 6.00
CA HIS A 111 0.21 3.87 6.93
C HIS A 111 1.49 3.09 7.24
N GLN A 112 2.24 2.68 6.22
CA GLN A 112 3.50 1.95 6.41
C GLN A 112 4.55 2.73 7.21
N MET A 113 4.48 4.06 7.19
CA MET A 113 5.36 4.93 7.97
C MET A 113 4.84 5.23 9.39
N GLY A 114 3.69 4.65 9.79
CA GLY A 114 3.02 4.97 11.05
C GLY A 114 2.41 6.36 11.11
N LYS A 115 2.29 7.07 9.98
CA LYS A 115 1.62 8.37 9.88
C LYS A 115 0.11 8.16 9.73
N PHE A 116 -0.51 7.60 10.75
CA PHE A 116 -1.87 7.10 10.65
C PHE A 116 -2.89 8.19 10.34
N ASP A 117 -2.79 9.38 10.94
CA ASP A 117 -3.73 10.47 10.65
C ASP A 117 -3.62 10.96 9.20
N ASP A 118 -2.40 11.01 8.62
CA ASP A 118 -2.22 11.26 7.19
C ASP A 118 -2.89 10.17 6.36
N ALA A 119 -2.67 8.90 6.72
CA ALA A 119 -3.24 7.77 6.00
C ALA A 119 -4.77 7.84 5.96
N LEU A 120 -5.43 8.06 7.11
CA LEU A 120 -6.89 8.17 7.18
C LEU A 120 -7.41 9.33 6.31
N ARG A 121 -6.74 10.49 6.31
CA ARG A 121 -7.11 11.63 5.45
C ARG A 121 -7.01 11.28 3.96
N TRP A 122 -5.93 10.60 3.56
CA TRP A 122 -5.74 10.23 2.16
C TRP A 122 -6.73 9.16 1.69
N TYR A 123 -7.02 8.17 2.53
CA TYR A 123 -8.06 7.20 2.20
C TYR A 123 -9.44 7.82 2.10
N GLU A 124 -9.78 8.74 3.02
CA GLU A 124 -11.04 9.48 2.96
C GLU A 124 -11.15 10.26 1.64
N ARG A 125 -10.06 10.92 1.21
CA ARG A 125 -10.03 11.60 -0.08
C ARG A 125 -10.20 10.64 -1.26
N ALA A 126 -9.56 9.47 -1.21
CA ALA A 126 -9.68 8.45 -2.25
C ALA A 126 -11.13 7.98 -2.43
N ILE A 127 -11.83 7.64 -1.34
CA ILE A 127 -13.21 7.14 -1.42
C ILE A 127 -14.24 8.23 -1.77
N GLN A 128 -13.93 9.51 -1.52
CA GLN A 128 -14.74 10.65 -1.98
C GLN A 128 -14.66 10.83 -3.50
N LEU A 129 -13.51 10.51 -4.11
CA LEU A 129 -13.29 10.61 -5.56
C LEU A 129 -13.83 9.39 -6.31
N ASP A 130 -13.76 8.21 -5.71
CA ASP A 130 -14.27 6.98 -6.32
C ASP A 130 -14.96 6.07 -5.31
N SER A 131 -16.29 5.97 -5.43
CA SER A 131 -17.14 5.09 -4.62
C SER A 131 -16.99 3.60 -4.96
N GLN A 132 -16.16 3.25 -5.94
CA GLN A 132 -15.81 1.89 -6.36
C GLN A 132 -14.37 1.50 -6.01
N ASN A 133 -13.57 2.38 -5.39
CA ASN A 133 -12.19 2.06 -5.00
C ASN A 133 -12.15 1.12 -3.79
N HIS A 134 -12.42 -0.16 -4.04
CA HIS A 134 -12.48 -1.22 -3.04
C HIS A 134 -11.16 -1.39 -2.28
N LEU A 135 -10.02 -1.10 -2.90
CA LEU A 135 -8.71 -1.11 -2.24
C LEU A 135 -8.63 0.01 -1.19
N ALA A 136 -9.07 1.24 -1.52
CA ALA A 136 -9.10 2.34 -0.57
C ALA A 136 -10.06 2.06 0.59
N PHE A 137 -11.24 1.51 0.32
CA PHE A 137 -12.18 1.08 1.37
C PHE A 137 -11.55 0.07 2.33
N ASN A 138 -10.90 -0.97 1.79
CA ASN A 138 -10.25 -2.00 2.59
C ASN A 138 -9.11 -1.42 3.45
N ASN A 139 -8.21 -0.65 2.84
CA ASN A 139 -7.02 -0.14 3.52
C ASN A 139 -7.38 0.92 4.58
N TYR A 140 -8.45 1.68 4.33
CA TYR A 140 -9.02 2.57 5.34
C TYR A 140 -9.60 1.79 6.52
N ALA A 141 -10.41 0.76 6.26
CA ALA A 141 -10.97 -0.09 7.30
C ALA A 141 -9.88 -0.71 8.17
N TYR A 142 -8.84 -1.26 7.55
CA TYR A 142 -7.67 -1.81 8.24
C TYR A 142 -6.98 -0.76 9.11
N SER A 143 -6.72 0.43 8.56
CA SER A 143 -6.05 1.51 9.29
C SER A 143 -6.85 2.02 10.49
N LEU A 144 -8.18 2.09 10.37
CA LEU A 144 -9.07 2.43 11.47
C LEU A 144 -9.03 1.35 12.57
N ALA A 145 -9.11 0.07 12.18
CA ALA A 145 -9.04 -1.06 13.09
C ALA A 145 -7.73 -1.10 13.87
N GLU A 146 -6.60 -0.87 13.18
CA GLU A 146 -5.29 -0.84 13.81
C GLU A 146 -5.13 0.25 14.86
N GLN A 147 -5.75 1.40 14.62
CA GLN A 147 -5.80 2.50 15.57
C GLN A 147 -6.88 2.36 16.65
N GLY A 148 -7.76 1.34 16.56
CA GLY A 148 -8.95 1.26 17.40
C GLY A 148 -9.91 2.44 17.23
N LYS A 149 -9.84 3.16 16.11
CA LYS A 149 -10.64 4.36 15.82
C LYS A 149 -11.89 3.98 15.04
N ASP A 150 -13.06 4.42 15.51
CA ASP A 150 -14.35 4.30 14.82
C ASP A 150 -14.57 2.92 14.16
N LEU A 151 -14.56 1.87 14.98
CA LEU A 151 -14.63 0.47 14.53
C LEU A 151 -15.92 0.14 13.76
N GLU A 152 -17.02 0.85 14.04
CA GLU A 152 -18.26 0.74 13.29
C GLU A 152 -18.11 1.27 11.86
N ARG A 153 -17.43 2.41 11.68
CA ARG A 153 -17.07 2.89 10.34
C ARG A 153 -16.10 1.93 9.65
N ALA A 154 -15.11 1.40 10.36
CA ALA A 154 -14.19 0.41 9.81
C ALA A 154 -14.95 -0.82 9.26
N LEU A 155 -15.92 -1.33 10.02
CA LEU A 155 -16.75 -2.46 9.59
C LEU A 155 -17.59 -2.13 8.35
N LYS A 156 -18.19 -0.93 8.29
CA LYS A 156 -18.93 -0.47 7.10
C LYS A 156 -18.04 -0.38 5.87
N LEU A 157 -16.82 0.14 6.01
CA LEU A 157 -15.84 0.26 4.92
C LEU A 157 -15.37 -1.13 4.45
N ALA A 158 -15.04 -2.05 5.36
CA ALA A 158 -14.65 -3.42 5.01
C ALA A 158 -15.79 -4.17 4.27
N ASN A 159 -17.03 -4.02 4.74
CA ASN A 159 -18.21 -4.58 4.07
C ASN A 159 -18.41 -3.96 2.67
N ARG A 160 -18.15 -2.66 2.51
CA ARG A 160 -18.23 -1.99 1.21
C ARG A 160 -17.18 -2.55 0.24
N ALA A 161 -15.94 -2.77 0.69
CA ALA A 161 -14.89 -3.38 -0.13
C ALA A 161 -15.30 -4.77 -0.64
N LEU A 162 -15.80 -5.64 0.25
CA LEU A 162 -16.32 -6.97 -0.08
C LEU A 162 -17.54 -6.94 -1.01
N ALA A 163 -18.40 -5.92 -0.92
CA ALA A 163 -19.55 -5.78 -1.80
C ALA A 163 -19.15 -5.40 -3.24
N ILE A 164 -18.07 -4.62 -3.42
CA ILE A 164 -17.57 -4.22 -4.76
C ILE A 164 -16.72 -5.34 -5.39
N ARG A 165 -15.90 -6.02 -4.57
CA ARG A 165 -15.08 -7.17 -4.99
C ARG A 165 -15.20 -8.27 -3.95
N SER A 166 -16.10 -9.21 -4.22
CA SER A 166 -16.28 -10.41 -3.41
C SER A 166 -15.10 -11.36 -3.55
N ASN A 167 -14.86 -12.17 -2.52
CA ASN A 167 -13.94 -13.31 -2.54
C ASN A 167 -12.43 -12.98 -2.62
N LEU A 168 -12.04 -11.81 -2.12
CA LEU A 168 -10.63 -11.53 -1.85
C LEU A 168 -10.32 -11.89 -0.40
N GLY A 169 -9.48 -12.92 -0.20
CA GLY A 169 -9.11 -13.39 1.13
C GLY A 169 -8.57 -12.28 2.05
N THR A 170 -7.82 -11.32 1.50
CA THR A 170 -7.30 -10.16 2.23
C THR A 170 -8.40 -9.23 2.76
N TYR A 171 -9.61 -9.26 2.19
CA TYR A 171 -10.72 -8.44 2.67
C TYR A 171 -11.47 -9.13 3.81
N TYR A 172 -11.53 -10.47 3.78
CA TYR A 172 -11.95 -11.24 4.94
C TYR A 172 -10.96 -11.09 6.10
N ASP A 173 -9.66 -11.05 5.82
CA ASP A 173 -8.64 -10.75 6.83
C ASP A 173 -8.93 -9.40 7.51
N THR A 174 -9.07 -8.34 6.70
CA THR A 174 -9.36 -6.99 7.21
C THR A 174 -10.65 -6.94 8.04
N ARG A 175 -11.75 -7.54 7.55
CA ARG A 175 -13.02 -7.54 8.30
C ARG A 175 -12.94 -8.40 9.57
N GLY A 176 -12.26 -9.54 9.49
CA GLY A 176 -11.99 -10.39 10.65
C GLY A 176 -11.19 -9.65 11.71
N TRP A 177 -10.20 -8.85 11.30
CA TRP A 177 -9.44 -8.00 12.20
C TRP A 177 -10.27 -6.87 12.80
N VAL A 178 -11.16 -6.24 12.03
CA VAL A 178 -12.14 -5.28 12.57
C VAL A 178 -13.02 -5.96 13.64
N TYR A 179 -13.57 -7.15 13.37
CA TYR A 179 -14.34 -7.89 14.36
C TYR A 179 -13.54 -8.22 15.62
N TYR A 180 -12.27 -8.62 15.47
CA TYR A 180 -11.37 -8.85 16.59
C TYR A 180 -11.22 -7.61 17.46
N LYS A 181 -10.98 -6.44 16.87
CA LYS A 181 -10.86 -5.16 17.61
C LYS A 181 -12.17 -4.76 18.28
N MET A 182 -13.31 -5.16 17.73
CA MET A 182 -14.64 -4.98 18.33
C MET A 182 -14.97 -5.99 19.44
N GLY A 183 -14.12 -6.99 19.70
CA GLY A 183 -14.39 -8.07 20.65
C GLY A 183 -15.32 -9.17 20.13
N ARG A 184 -15.62 -9.18 18.83
CA ARG A 184 -16.50 -10.13 18.15
C ARG A 184 -15.70 -11.31 17.62
N TYR A 185 -15.18 -12.12 18.53
CA TYR A 185 -14.13 -13.09 18.22
C TYR A 185 -14.61 -14.28 17.38
N GLU A 186 -15.87 -14.70 17.52
CA GLU A 186 -16.47 -15.77 16.74
C GLU A 186 -16.64 -15.37 15.26
N GLU A 187 -17.12 -14.15 14.99
CA GLU A 187 -17.17 -13.63 13.62
C GLU A 187 -15.78 -13.41 13.04
N ALA A 188 -14.83 -12.91 13.85
CA ALA A 188 -13.43 -12.77 13.46
C ALA A 188 -12.84 -14.12 13.04
N LEU A 189 -13.08 -15.19 13.82
CA LEU A 189 -12.59 -16.53 13.52
C LEU A 189 -13.12 -17.05 12.18
N LYS A 190 -14.41 -16.83 11.90
CA LYS A 190 -15.03 -17.26 10.65
C LYS A 190 -14.36 -16.60 9.44
N ASP A 191 -14.18 -15.29 9.49
CA ASP A 191 -13.58 -14.52 8.40
C ASP A 191 -12.08 -14.83 8.23
N LEU A 192 -11.33 -14.93 9.33
CA LEU A 192 -9.89 -15.21 9.27
C LEU A 192 -9.55 -16.62 8.79
N ARG A 193 -10.40 -17.61 9.09
CA ARG A 193 -10.24 -18.95 8.48
C ARG A 193 -10.43 -18.90 6.97
N LEU A 194 -11.47 -18.20 6.51
CA LEU A 194 -11.69 -18.02 5.07
C LEU A 194 -10.53 -17.25 4.40
N ALA A 195 -9.99 -16.25 5.09
CA ALA A 195 -8.82 -15.51 4.63
C ALA A 195 -7.59 -16.42 4.49
N VAL A 196 -7.29 -17.25 5.49
CA VAL A 196 -6.19 -18.23 5.45
C VAL A 196 -6.33 -19.22 4.30
N ASP A 197 -7.56 -19.60 3.94
CA ASP A 197 -7.82 -20.56 2.85
C ASP A 197 -7.72 -19.91 1.46
N THR A 198 -7.84 -18.58 1.34
CA THR A 198 -8.04 -17.90 0.04
C THR A 198 -7.06 -16.77 -0.27
N ALA A 199 -6.33 -16.23 0.72
CA ALA A 199 -5.34 -15.18 0.55
C ALA A 199 -3.92 -15.73 0.42
N PRO A 200 -2.99 -14.97 -0.19
CA PRO A 200 -1.56 -15.22 -0.02
C PRO A 200 -1.22 -15.32 1.47
N THR A 201 -0.56 -16.40 1.87
CA THR A 201 -0.19 -16.59 3.29
C THR A 201 0.91 -15.61 3.69
N THR A 202 0.64 -14.80 4.72
CA THR A 202 1.58 -13.86 5.33
C THR A 202 1.73 -14.14 6.83
N ALA A 203 2.81 -13.65 7.44
CA ALA A 203 2.99 -13.72 8.88
C ALA A 203 1.86 -12.98 9.63
N GLU A 204 1.45 -11.81 9.12
CA GLU A 204 0.34 -11.00 9.66
C GLU A 204 -0.99 -11.78 9.69
N LEU A 205 -1.38 -12.41 8.58
CA LEU A 205 -2.63 -13.17 8.51
C LEU A 205 -2.64 -14.36 9.48
N ARG A 206 -1.49 -15.05 9.62
CA ARG A 206 -1.32 -16.12 10.60
C ARG A 206 -1.40 -15.58 12.03
N TYR A 207 -0.79 -14.42 12.29
CA TYR A 207 -0.88 -13.72 13.57
C TYR A 207 -2.31 -13.33 13.92
N HIS A 208 -3.08 -12.74 13.00
CA HIS A 208 -4.47 -12.37 13.24
C HIS A 208 -5.32 -13.58 13.66
N LEU A 209 -5.18 -14.72 12.97
CA LEU A 209 -5.87 -15.95 13.34
C LEU A 209 -5.43 -16.46 14.72
N ALA A 210 -4.14 -16.42 15.02
CA ALA A 210 -3.63 -16.79 16.34
C ALA A 210 -4.17 -15.89 17.46
N ALA A 211 -4.24 -14.58 17.24
CA ALA A 211 -4.76 -13.61 18.19
C ALA A 211 -6.24 -13.91 18.52
N VAL A 212 -7.04 -14.25 17.52
CA VAL A 212 -8.43 -14.70 17.74
C VAL A 212 -8.48 -16.00 18.54
N TYR A 213 -7.68 -17.01 18.20
CA TYR A 213 -7.62 -18.25 18.98
C TYR A 213 -7.23 -17.99 20.44
N ALA A 214 -6.27 -17.11 20.70
CA ALA A 214 -5.86 -16.73 22.04
C ALA A 214 -7.03 -16.10 22.83
N LYS A 215 -7.79 -15.17 22.23
CA LYS A 215 -8.97 -14.55 22.87
C LYS A 215 -10.10 -15.53 23.13
N LEU A 216 -10.24 -16.57 22.31
CA LEU A 216 -11.20 -17.65 22.50
C LEU A 216 -10.71 -18.74 23.49
N GLY A 217 -9.57 -18.55 24.15
CA GLY A 217 -9.00 -19.53 25.09
C GLY A 217 -8.38 -20.77 24.41
N ARG A 218 -8.29 -20.78 23.08
CA ARG A 218 -7.73 -21.87 22.27
C ARG A 218 -6.22 -21.73 22.16
N LYS A 219 -5.54 -21.78 23.30
CA LYS A 219 -4.09 -21.52 23.41
C LYS A 219 -3.25 -22.39 22.48
N GLN A 220 -3.54 -23.68 22.34
CA GLN A 220 -2.74 -24.58 21.51
C GLN A 220 -2.86 -24.22 20.01
N ASP A 221 -4.07 -23.90 19.55
CA ASP A 221 -4.30 -23.48 18.17
C ASP A 221 -3.61 -22.14 17.88
N ALA A 222 -3.62 -21.20 18.84
CA ALA A 222 -2.89 -19.95 18.73
C ALA A 222 -1.38 -20.18 18.57
N LEU A 223 -0.77 -21.04 19.38
CA LEU A 223 0.66 -21.36 19.29
C LEU A 223 1.02 -21.97 17.93
N VAL A 224 0.20 -22.88 17.39
CA VAL A 224 0.41 -23.46 16.05
C VAL A 224 0.40 -22.40 14.95
N GLU A 225 -0.54 -21.46 14.98
CA GLU A 225 -0.58 -20.39 13.98
C GLU A 225 0.57 -19.37 14.17
N LEU A 226 1.02 -19.14 15.40
CA LEU A 226 2.20 -18.31 15.69
C LEU A 226 3.50 -18.95 15.19
N GLU A 227 3.66 -20.27 15.33
CA GLU A 227 4.78 -21.00 14.75
C GLU A 227 4.81 -20.84 13.23
N LYS A 228 3.65 -20.95 12.57
CA LYS A 228 3.53 -20.70 11.12
C LYS A 228 3.86 -19.26 10.75
N ALA A 229 3.41 -18.28 11.55
CA ALA A 229 3.74 -16.87 11.33
C ALA A 229 5.25 -16.63 11.41
N LEU A 230 5.91 -17.17 12.44
CA LEU A 230 7.36 -17.01 12.67
C LEU A 230 8.22 -17.84 11.70
N ALA A 231 7.67 -18.90 11.10
CA ALA A 231 8.33 -19.59 10.00
C ALA A 231 8.36 -18.75 8.72
N LEU A 232 7.35 -17.89 8.50
CA LEU A 232 7.28 -16.97 7.35
C LEU A 232 8.12 -15.72 7.57
N ASP A 233 8.04 -15.15 8.77
CA ASP A 233 8.85 -14.02 9.20
C ASP A 233 9.32 -14.25 10.63
N PRO A 234 10.57 -14.73 10.80
CA PRO A 234 11.13 -14.94 12.12
C PRO A 234 11.18 -13.69 12.98
N GLN A 235 11.13 -12.48 12.38
CA GLN A 235 11.18 -11.18 13.05
C GLN A 235 9.80 -10.53 13.25
N HIS A 236 8.71 -11.27 13.03
CA HIS A 236 7.36 -10.76 13.25
C HIS A 236 7.09 -10.51 14.75
N GLU A 237 7.36 -9.28 15.20
CA GLU A 237 7.28 -8.89 16.61
C GLU A 237 5.91 -9.18 17.26
N PRO A 238 4.75 -8.89 16.64
CA PRO A 238 3.46 -9.22 17.23
C PRO A 238 3.30 -10.72 17.52
N SER A 239 3.82 -11.58 16.65
CA SER A 239 3.78 -13.04 16.85
C SER A 239 4.70 -13.49 17.97
N ARG A 240 5.92 -12.93 18.04
CA ARG A 240 6.86 -13.25 19.13
C ARG A 240 6.29 -12.88 20.49
N GLN A 241 5.72 -11.68 20.60
CA GLN A 241 5.13 -11.17 21.82
C GLN A 241 3.97 -12.05 22.28
N LEU A 242 3.00 -12.33 21.40
CA LEU A 242 1.88 -13.18 21.75
C LEU A 242 2.31 -14.62 22.10
N MET A 243 3.32 -15.17 21.43
CA MET A 243 3.85 -16.50 21.74
C MET A 243 4.47 -16.53 23.15
N GLN A 244 5.27 -15.52 23.51
CA GLN A 244 5.87 -15.39 24.85
C GLN A 244 4.80 -15.26 25.94
N GLU A 245 3.81 -14.38 25.71
CA GLU A 245 2.68 -14.20 26.61
C GLU A 245 1.93 -15.51 26.86
N LEU A 246 1.61 -16.26 25.81
CA LEU A 246 0.93 -17.54 25.92
C LEU A 246 1.80 -18.61 26.61
N GLN A 247 3.12 -18.59 26.42
CA GLN A 247 4.04 -19.54 27.07
C GLN A 247 4.35 -19.17 28.54
N GLY A 248 3.96 -17.98 29.00
CA GLY A 248 4.22 -17.51 30.35
C GLY A 248 5.66 -17.01 30.55
N THR A 249 6.39 -16.73 29.47
CA THR A 249 7.74 -16.15 29.52
C THR A 249 7.63 -14.62 29.44
N LYS A 250 7.93 -13.92 30.54
CA LYS A 250 8.00 -12.44 30.51
C LYS A 250 9.13 -12.00 29.57
N PRO A 251 8.97 -10.90 28.80
CA PRO A 251 10.05 -10.38 27.97
C PRO A 251 11.25 -10.04 28.85
N SER A 252 12.41 -10.62 28.54
CA SER A 252 13.65 -10.23 29.19
C SER A 252 13.99 -8.81 28.74
N ASN A 253 13.76 -7.84 29.62
CA ASN A 253 14.31 -6.49 29.46
C ASN A 253 15.84 -6.57 29.59
N SER A 254 16.52 -6.98 28.52
CA SER A 254 17.95 -6.76 28.35
C SER A 254 18.15 -5.50 27.52
N HIS A 255 17.89 -4.35 28.13
CA HIS A 255 18.64 -3.14 27.79
C HIS A 255 19.66 -2.93 28.89
N SER A 256 20.89 -3.20 28.49
CA SER A 256 22.10 -3.12 29.28
C SER A 256 22.18 -1.80 30.05
N ALA A 257 22.34 -1.93 31.36
CA ALA A 257 23.15 -0.98 32.11
C ALA A 257 24.54 -0.96 31.49
N ALA A 258 24.83 0.06 30.69
CA ALA A 258 26.20 0.51 30.49
C ALA A 258 26.46 1.54 31.59
N ARG A 259 27.29 1.14 32.56
CA ARG A 259 28.06 2.05 33.38
C ARG A 259 29.17 2.68 32.55
#